data_AF-H1DHR7-F1
#
_entry.id   AF-H1DHR7-F1
#
_cell.length_a   1.000
_cell.length_b   1.000
_cell.length_c   1.000
_cell.angle_alpha   90.00
_cell.angle_beta   90.00
_cell.angle_gamma   90.00
#
_symmetry.space_group_name_H-M   'P 1'
#
loop_
_entity.id
_entity.type
_entity.pdbx_description
1 polymer ?
#
loop_
_entity_poly.entity_id
_entity_poly.type
_entity_poly.pdbx_seq_one_letter_code
_entity_poly.pdbx_strand_id
1 'polypeptide(L)'
;MEYFSHNYYARNDPKMVKLMMRYALLGIGAYWCIVEMLYENGGYILRSEYERISFELHSDYETIKDIIENFELFAFKGEKFYSNTVLRRLKKRQEKSEKARQSIAARWEKHSFDSDNSKLYTDVLLSNNERNTNKKEKNKKNKIKINYIPPKSPLEPKERNIIPPTLERVKAYCLKRKNNIDPIKFINHYTAKNWMIGKNKMKDWQAAIRTWEANEKTQQPIKTTEYGKA
;
A
#
# COMPACT_ATOMS: atom_id res chain seq x y z
N MET A 1 6.31 -5.22 -13.67
CA MET A 1 6.78 -4.03 -14.38
C MET A 1 6.35 -2.80 -13.59
N GLU A 2 7.25 -1.84 -13.36
CA GLU A 2 6.91 -0.58 -12.70
C GLU A 2 6.59 0.47 -13.77
N TYR A 3 5.37 1.03 -13.77
CA TYR A 3 4.95 2.02 -14.75
C TYR A 3 5.78 3.31 -14.66
N PHE A 4 6.35 3.76 -15.78
CA PHE A 4 6.98 5.08 -15.87
C PHE A 4 5.96 6.11 -16.39
N SER A 5 5.86 7.26 -15.72
CA SER A 5 5.05 8.35 -16.24
C SER A 5 5.77 9.02 -17.42
N HIS A 6 5.14 9.05 -18.59
CA HIS A 6 5.56 9.91 -19.69
C HIS A 6 5.02 11.34 -19.50
N ASN A 7 5.59 12.32 -20.21
CA ASN A 7 5.00 13.65 -20.25
C ASN A 7 3.77 13.63 -21.17
N TYR A 8 2.66 14.23 -20.75
CA TYR A 8 1.42 14.30 -21.56
C TYR A 8 1.64 14.97 -22.93
N TYR A 9 2.47 16.03 -22.97
CA TYR A 9 2.75 16.81 -24.17
C TYR A 9 3.98 16.33 -24.98
N ALA A 10 4.55 15.15 -24.67
CA ALA A 10 5.82 14.70 -25.26
C ALA A 10 5.82 14.66 -26.80
N ARG A 11 4.69 14.29 -27.41
CA ARG A 11 4.54 14.22 -28.88
C ARG A 11 4.75 15.57 -29.57
N ASN A 12 4.39 16.66 -28.91
CA ASN A 12 4.40 18.01 -29.48
C ASN A 12 5.64 18.83 -29.03
N ASP A 13 6.62 18.18 -28.39
CA ASP A 13 7.91 18.79 -28.08
C ASP A 13 8.67 19.07 -29.40
N PRO A 14 9.19 20.28 -29.65
CA PRO A 14 9.93 20.59 -30.88
C PRO A 14 11.08 19.62 -31.18
N LYS A 15 11.72 19.03 -30.16
CA LYS A 15 12.79 18.03 -30.34
C LYS A 15 12.24 16.70 -30.87
N MET A 16 11.08 16.27 -30.36
CA MET A 16 10.38 15.08 -30.85
C MET A 16 9.76 15.30 -32.23
N VAL A 17 9.34 16.53 -32.56
CA VAL A 17 8.90 16.89 -33.91
C VAL A 17 10.07 16.86 -34.90
N LYS A 18 11.23 17.45 -34.57
CA LYS A 18 12.46 17.32 -35.39
C LYS A 18 12.83 15.86 -35.64
N LEU A 19 12.78 15.02 -34.60
CA LEU A 19 13.03 13.58 -34.67
C LEU A 19 12.06 12.88 -35.63
N MET A 20 10.76 13.18 -35.53
CA MET A 20 9.73 12.68 -36.44
C MET A 20 9.92 13.17 -37.88
N MET A 21 10.41 14.40 -38.09
CA MET A 21 10.69 14.92 -39.43
C MET A 21 11.82 14.17 -40.15
N ARG A 22 12.83 13.68 -39.43
CA ARG A 22 13.97 12.96 -40.02
C ARG A 22 13.78 11.44 -40.09
N TYR A 23 13.20 10.84 -39.04
CA TYR A 23 13.10 9.37 -38.88
C TYR A 23 11.67 8.87 -38.66
N ALA A 24 10.65 9.69 -38.94
CA ALA A 24 9.24 9.33 -38.81
C ALA A 24 8.92 8.63 -37.47
N LEU A 25 8.23 7.49 -37.50
CA LEU A 25 7.91 6.70 -36.31
C LEU A 25 9.10 5.90 -35.77
N LEU A 26 10.11 5.58 -36.60
CA LEU A 26 11.31 4.84 -36.18
C LEU A 26 12.07 5.62 -35.10
N GLY A 27 12.30 6.91 -35.33
CA GLY A 27 12.98 7.78 -34.37
C GLY A 27 12.25 7.85 -33.02
N ILE A 28 10.92 7.95 -33.06
CA ILE A 28 10.09 8.01 -31.84
C ILE A 28 10.14 6.68 -31.08
N GLY A 29 10.05 5.55 -31.77
CA GLY A 29 10.20 4.22 -31.17
C GLY A 29 11.56 4.07 -30.51
N ALA A 30 12.64 4.33 -31.25
CA ALA A 30 14.01 4.25 -30.75
C ALA A 30 14.24 5.17 -29.53
N TYR A 31 13.73 6.39 -29.54
CA TYR A 31 13.78 7.29 -28.38
C TYR A 31 13.14 6.67 -27.13
N TRP A 32 11.94 6.09 -27.25
CA TRP A 32 11.26 5.48 -26.09
C TRP A 32 11.99 4.23 -25.58
N CYS A 33 12.47 3.37 -26.47
CA CYS A 33 13.27 2.20 -26.08
C CYS A 33 14.57 2.62 -25.37
N ILE A 34 15.28 3.64 -25.88
CA ILE A 34 16.49 4.18 -25.22
C ILE A 34 16.15 4.80 -23.85
N VAL A 35 14.99 5.43 -23.71
CA VAL A 35 14.50 5.93 -22.41
C VAL A 35 14.20 4.79 -21.43
N GLU A 36 13.68 3.65 -21.90
CA GLU A 36 13.47 2.44 -21.09
C GLU A 36 14.79 1.81 -20.65
N MET A 37 15.72 1.60 -21.60
CA MET A 37 17.10 1.15 -21.32
C MET A 37 17.81 2.06 -20.30
N LEU A 38 17.55 3.37 -20.32
CA LEU A 38 18.09 4.30 -19.33
C LEU A 38 17.51 4.05 -17.93
N TYR A 39 16.24 3.65 -17.77
CA TYR A 39 15.72 3.29 -16.44
C TYR A 39 16.34 1.99 -15.92
N GLU A 40 16.57 1.01 -16.79
CA GLU A 40 17.20 -0.27 -16.44
C GLU A 40 18.65 -0.08 -15.98
N ASN A 41 19.42 0.74 -16.68
CA ASN A 41 20.82 1.06 -16.37
C ASN A 41 20.99 2.17 -15.31
N GLY A 42 19.97 2.42 -14.48
CA GLY A 42 20.06 3.37 -13.36
C GLY A 42 20.23 4.85 -13.77
N GLY A 43 19.89 5.19 -15.01
CA GLY A 43 19.84 6.54 -15.55
C GLY A 43 20.97 6.91 -16.51
N TYR A 44 21.92 6.01 -16.79
CA TYR A 44 23.11 6.28 -17.62
C TYR A 44 23.43 5.09 -18.51
N ILE A 45 23.82 5.34 -19.76
CA ILE A 45 24.34 4.33 -20.70
C ILE A 45 25.68 4.82 -21.27
N LEU A 46 26.59 3.91 -21.63
CA LEU A 46 27.89 4.22 -22.23
C LEU A 46 27.77 4.44 -23.75
N ARG A 47 28.63 5.28 -24.34
CA ARG A 47 28.73 5.48 -25.80
C ARG A 47 29.10 4.18 -26.53
N SER A 48 29.88 3.31 -25.90
CA SER A 48 30.24 1.97 -26.40
C SER A 48 29.07 0.98 -26.49
N GLU A 49 27.87 1.34 -26.02
CA GLU A 49 26.67 0.52 -26.16
C GLU A 49 25.88 0.86 -27.43
N TYR A 50 26.28 1.87 -28.23
CA TYR A 50 25.55 2.26 -29.45
C TYR A 50 25.37 1.08 -30.42
N GLU A 51 26.42 0.28 -30.63
CA GLU A 51 26.43 -0.93 -31.46
C GLU A 51 25.44 -1.99 -30.93
N ARG A 52 25.35 -2.12 -29.61
CA ARG A 52 24.41 -3.04 -28.96
C ARG A 52 22.96 -2.55 -29.08
N ILE A 53 22.74 -1.25 -28.87
CA ILE A 53 21.42 -0.61 -29.03
C ILE A 53 20.94 -0.73 -30.47
N SER A 54 21.81 -0.51 -31.47
CA SER A 54 21.45 -0.66 -32.88
C SER A 54 21.06 -2.10 -33.23
N PHE A 55 21.76 -3.09 -32.68
CA PHE A 55 21.40 -4.51 -32.83
C PHE A 55 20.05 -4.83 -32.16
N GLU A 56 19.86 -4.41 -30.90
CA GLU A 56 18.64 -4.70 -30.13
C GLU A 56 17.40 -4.05 -30.78
N LEU A 57 17.52 -2.82 -31.27
CA LEU A 57 16.47 -2.06 -31.94
C LEU A 57 16.35 -2.33 -33.44
N HIS A 58 17.12 -3.29 -33.99
CA HIS A 58 17.12 -3.66 -35.41
C HIS A 58 17.21 -2.45 -36.35
N SER A 59 18.11 -1.51 -36.00
CA SER A 59 18.24 -0.19 -36.62
C SER A 59 19.71 0.09 -36.94
N ASP A 60 19.99 1.00 -37.89
CA ASP A 60 21.37 1.33 -38.26
C ASP A 60 22.11 2.07 -37.13
N TYR A 61 23.41 1.79 -37.00
CA TYR A 61 24.29 2.46 -36.03
C TYR A 61 24.25 3.99 -36.15
N GLU A 62 24.42 4.52 -37.37
CA GLU A 62 24.40 5.97 -37.60
C GLU A 62 23.04 6.59 -37.27
N THR A 63 21.93 5.85 -37.45
CA THR A 63 20.58 6.29 -37.03
C THR A 63 20.50 6.40 -35.51
N ILE A 64 20.94 5.39 -34.76
CA ILE A 64 20.94 5.43 -33.28
C ILE A 64 21.85 6.55 -32.75
N LYS A 65 23.05 6.69 -33.31
CA LYS A 65 24.00 7.75 -32.97
C LYS A 65 23.45 9.14 -33.23
N ASP A 66 22.85 9.39 -34.41
CA ASP A 66 22.23 10.68 -34.74
C ASP A 66 21.05 11.00 -33.80
N ILE A 67 20.22 9.99 -33.46
CA ILE A 67 19.12 10.13 -32.50
C ILE A 67 19.63 10.54 -31.11
N ILE A 68 20.73 9.95 -30.65
CA ILE A 68 21.29 10.21 -29.31
C ILE A 68 22.03 11.56 -29.27
N GLU A 69 22.76 11.92 -30.31
CA GLU A 69 23.68 13.08 -30.31
C GLU A 69 23.04 14.37 -30.86
N ASN A 70 22.21 14.30 -31.91
CA ASN A 70 21.87 15.48 -32.73
C ASN A 70 20.46 16.09 -32.49
N PHE A 71 19.60 15.45 -31.69
CA PHE A 71 18.25 15.99 -31.36
C PHE A 71 18.15 16.66 -29.99
N GLU A 72 19.26 16.76 -29.25
CA GLU A 72 19.31 17.33 -27.89
C GLU A 72 18.32 16.65 -26.90
N LEU A 73 17.97 15.39 -27.14
CA LEU A 73 17.05 14.59 -26.32
C LEU A 73 17.74 14.01 -25.07
N PHE A 74 19.05 13.86 -25.15
CA PHE A 74 19.94 13.33 -24.12
C PHE A 74 21.07 14.33 -23.83
N ALA A 75 21.70 14.17 -22.67
CA ALA A 75 22.86 14.94 -22.24
C ALA A 75 24.02 13.99 -21.93
N PHE A 76 25.26 14.49 -22.02
CA PHE A 76 26.47 13.69 -21.86
C PHE A 76 27.24 14.04 -20.58
N LYS A 77 27.97 13.07 -20.06
CA LYS A 77 28.91 13.20 -18.93
C LYS A 77 30.09 12.27 -19.19
N GLY A 78 31.08 12.76 -19.94
CA GLY A 78 32.15 11.95 -20.49
C GLY A 78 31.60 10.87 -21.43
N GLU A 79 32.08 9.64 -21.28
CA GLU A 79 31.67 8.45 -22.06
C GLU A 79 30.23 7.98 -21.83
N LYS A 80 29.43 8.68 -21.00
CA LYS A 80 28.05 8.29 -20.68
C LYS A 80 27.03 9.32 -21.13
N PHE A 81 25.88 8.86 -21.60
CA PHE A 81 24.71 9.69 -21.89
C PHE A 81 23.56 9.39 -20.91
N TYR A 82 22.67 10.36 -20.72
CA TYR A 82 21.54 10.29 -19.80
C TYR A 82 20.40 11.23 -20.23
N SER A 83 19.21 11.04 -19.65
CA SER A 83 18.12 12.02 -19.74
C SER A 83 17.88 12.71 -18.40
N ASN A 84 17.86 14.05 -18.40
CA ASN A 84 17.51 14.86 -17.24
C ASN A 84 16.14 14.48 -16.63
N THR A 85 15.19 14.07 -17.47
CA THR A 85 13.85 13.65 -17.01
C THR A 85 13.87 12.31 -16.28
N VAL A 86 14.69 11.35 -16.77
CA VAL A 86 14.90 10.03 -16.16
C VAL A 86 15.59 10.18 -14.81
N LEU A 87 16.73 10.90 -14.75
CA LEU A 87 17.45 11.15 -13.50
C LEU A 87 16.57 11.81 -12.43
N ARG A 88 15.78 12.82 -12.80
CA ARG A 88 14.84 13.50 -11.89
C ARG A 88 13.77 12.54 -11.32
N ARG A 89 13.31 11.57 -12.11
CA ARG A 89 12.32 10.57 -11.67
C ARG A 89 12.97 9.48 -10.81
N LEU A 90 14.15 9.00 -11.18
CA LEU A 90 14.94 8.05 -10.40
C LEU A 90 15.28 8.62 -9.02
N LYS A 91 15.74 9.89 -8.95
CA LYS A 91 16.00 10.57 -7.68
C LYS A 91 14.76 10.62 -6.79
N LYS A 92 13.59 11.01 -7.34
CA LYS A 92 12.31 11.00 -6.57
C LYS A 92 11.92 9.61 -6.07
N ARG A 93 12.19 8.55 -6.84
CA ARG A 93 11.97 7.15 -6.42
C ARG A 93 12.92 6.75 -5.28
N GLN A 94 14.20 7.12 -5.39
CA GLN A 94 15.22 6.91 -4.35
C GLN A 94 14.85 7.66 -3.05
N GLU A 95 14.59 8.97 -3.11
CA GLU A 95 14.18 9.79 -1.97
C GLU A 95 12.95 9.22 -1.23
N LYS A 96 11.96 8.69 -1.97
CA LYS A 96 10.78 8.03 -1.38
C LYS A 96 11.16 6.71 -0.68
N SER A 97 12.01 5.90 -1.30
CA SER A 97 12.51 4.65 -0.74
C SER A 97 13.39 4.87 0.51
N GLU A 98 14.23 5.90 0.48
CA GLU A 98 15.09 6.31 1.58
C GLU A 98 14.29 6.83 2.77
N LYS A 99 13.29 7.71 2.55
CA LYS A 99 12.39 8.16 3.61
C LYS A 99 11.63 7.00 4.27
N ALA A 100 11.20 6.00 3.48
CA ALA A 100 10.60 4.78 4.01
C ALA A 100 11.61 3.94 4.80
N ARG A 101 12.86 3.79 4.31
CA ARG A 101 13.92 3.06 5.01
C ARG A 101 14.33 3.76 6.31
N GLN A 102 14.43 5.08 6.32
CA GLN A 102 14.74 5.91 7.49
C GLN A 102 13.63 5.83 8.54
N SER A 103 12.36 5.89 8.15
CA SER A 103 11.24 5.75 9.11
C SER A 103 11.18 4.35 9.73
N ILE A 104 11.55 3.31 8.97
CA ILE A 104 11.72 1.95 9.48
C ILE A 104 12.92 1.88 10.42
N ALA A 105 14.10 2.40 10.02
CA ALA A 105 15.31 2.39 10.84
C ALA A 105 15.10 3.10 12.20
N ALA A 106 14.52 4.30 12.19
CA ALA A 106 14.19 5.04 13.41
C ALA A 106 13.15 4.32 14.31
N ARG A 107 12.31 3.43 13.74
CA ARG A 107 11.43 2.55 14.52
C ARG A 107 12.22 1.43 15.20
N TRP A 108 13.18 0.81 14.52
CA TRP A 108 14.01 -0.26 15.08
C TRP A 108 15.00 0.27 16.13
N GLU A 109 15.62 1.43 15.88
CA GLU A 109 16.58 2.07 16.77
C GLU A 109 15.96 2.38 18.15
N LYS A 110 14.73 2.94 18.16
CA LYS A 110 13.95 3.11 19.39
C LYS A 110 13.70 1.80 20.13
N HIS A 111 13.48 0.71 19.40
CA HIS A 111 13.24 -0.61 19.98
C HIS A 111 14.53 -1.29 20.50
N SER A 112 15.71 -0.81 20.11
CA SER A 112 17.01 -1.33 20.57
C SER A 112 17.56 -0.66 21.84
N PHE A 113 16.99 0.47 22.27
CA PHE A 113 17.37 1.12 23.53
C PHE A 113 16.62 0.51 24.74
N ASP A 114 15.40 0.02 24.55
CA ASP A 114 14.60 -0.68 25.56
C ASP A 114 15.02 -2.16 25.72
N SER A 115 16.29 -2.39 26.11
CA SER A 115 16.92 -3.72 26.13
C SER A 115 16.41 -4.69 27.22
N ASP A 116 15.50 -4.28 28.11
CA ASP A 116 15.04 -5.08 29.26
C ASP A 116 13.55 -5.49 29.23
N ASN A 117 12.84 -5.30 28.10
CA ASN A 117 11.54 -5.94 27.92
C ASN A 117 11.28 -6.39 26.48
N SER A 118 11.74 -7.60 26.17
CA SER A 118 11.51 -8.28 24.89
C SER A 118 10.02 -8.60 24.68
N LYS A 119 9.28 -7.63 24.13
CA LYS A 119 7.94 -7.85 23.57
C LYS A 119 7.77 -7.05 22.28
N LEU A 120 8.12 -7.71 21.17
CA LEU A 120 8.03 -7.19 19.81
C LEU A 120 6.66 -6.55 19.51
N TYR A 121 6.62 -5.21 19.40
CA TYR A 121 5.49 -4.46 18.84
C TYR A 121 5.90 -3.67 17.59
N THR A 122 6.42 -4.42 16.63
CA THR A 122 6.46 -4.00 15.24
C THR A 122 5.17 -4.45 14.54
N ASP A 123 4.27 -3.50 14.24
CA ASP A 123 3.12 -3.66 13.31
C ASP A 123 3.58 -3.83 11.84
N VAL A 124 4.74 -4.45 11.63
CA VAL A 124 5.12 -5.01 10.35
C VAL A 124 4.55 -6.42 10.38
N LEU A 125 3.46 -6.65 9.64
CA LEU A 125 2.99 -8.00 9.38
C LEU A 125 4.17 -8.80 8.84
N LEU A 126 4.57 -9.88 9.53
CA LEU A 126 5.42 -10.89 8.90
C LEU A 126 4.68 -11.33 7.63
N SER A 127 5.33 -11.20 6.47
CA SER A 127 4.87 -11.94 5.31
C SER A 127 5.09 -13.40 5.62
N ASN A 128 4.00 -14.16 5.81
CA ASN A 128 4.03 -15.62 5.87
C ASN A 128 4.32 -16.22 4.49
N ASN A 129 5.45 -15.83 3.91
CA ASN A 129 6.08 -16.52 2.80
C ASN A 129 7.11 -17.46 3.42
N GLU A 130 6.71 -18.71 3.63
CA GLU A 130 7.63 -19.76 4.04
C GLU A 130 8.77 -19.86 3.02
N ARG A 131 10.01 -19.94 3.52
CA ARG A 131 11.19 -20.08 2.65
C ARG A 131 11.17 -21.48 2.06
N ASN A 132 10.99 -21.59 0.73
CA ASN A 132 11.10 -22.85 -0.03
C ASN A 132 12.55 -23.39 -0.12
N THR A 133 13.26 -23.42 1.00
CA THR A 133 14.61 -23.99 1.12
C THR A 133 14.54 -25.31 1.89
N ASN A 134 14.40 -26.40 1.15
CA ASN A 134 14.40 -27.77 1.68
C ASN A 134 15.69 -28.07 2.45
N LYS A 135 15.62 -28.29 3.77
CA LYS A 135 16.62 -29.07 4.50
C LYS A 135 15.96 -29.90 5.61
N LYS A 136 16.42 -31.15 5.71
CA LYS A 136 15.76 -32.29 6.38
C LYS A 136 15.94 -32.29 7.91
N GLU A 137 14.87 -32.73 8.60
CA GLU A 137 14.87 -33.48 9.88
C GLU A 137 15.42 -32.78 11.16
N LYS A 138 14.99 -33.10 12.40
CA LYS A 138 13.98 -34.04 12.95
C LYS A 138 13.59 -33.61 14.39
N ASN A 139 12.31 -33.72 14.76
CA ASN A 139 11.78 -33.77 16.15
C ASN A 139 12.04 -32.54 17.06
N LYS A 140 11.20 -32.19 18.06
CA LYS A 140 10.23 -32.99 18.84
C LYS A 140 9.01 -32.13 19.23
N LYS A 141 7.86 -32.78 19.47
CA LYS A 141 6.57 -32.14 19.78
C LYS A 141 6.60 -31.40 21.13
N ASN A 142 5.95 -30.23 21.20
CA ASN A 142 5.21 -29.78 22.38
C ASN A 142 3.97 -28.99 21.94
N LYS A 143 2.78 -29.48 22.29
CA LYS A 143 1.50 -28.78 22.07
C LYS A 143 1.26 -27.83 23.24
N ILE A 144 1.29 -26.52 23.01
CA ILE A 144 0.74 -25.54 23.94
C ILE A 144 -0.32 -24.72 23.21
N LYS A 145 -1.60 -24.89 23.57
CA LYS A 145 -2.69 -24.02 23.11
C LYS A 145 -2.65 -22.75 23.96
N ILE A 146 -2.15 -21.65 23.41
CA ILE A 146 -2.17 -20.33 24.04
C ILE A 146 -3.05 -19.41 23.19
N ASN A 147 -4.31 -19.21 23.59
CA ASN A 147 -5.12 -18.14 23.00
C ASN A 147 -4.71 -16.81 23.65
N TYR A 148 -4.36 -15.85 22.80
CA TYR A 148 -3.44 -14.75 23.09
C TYR A 148 -4.15 -13.45 23.57
N ILE A 149 -3.45 -12.66 24.39
CA ILE A 149 -3.90 -11.37 25.00
C ILE A 149 -2.82 -10.28 24.71
N PRO A 150 -3.18 -9.00 24.42
CA PRO A 150 -2.35 -8.01 23.68
C PRO A 150 -1.40 -7.18 24.58
N PRO A 151 -0.55 -6.21 24.09
CA PRO A 151 -0.96 -4.78 23.86
C PRO A 151 -0.10 -3.81 22.96
N LYS A 152 -0.76 -2.81 22.27
CA LYS A 152 -0.29 -1.41 21.93
C LYS A 152 0.95 -1.22 21.02
N SER A 153 1.19 -0.22 20.15
CA SER A 153 0.77 1.19 19.92
C SER A 153 1.50 1.72 18.64
N PRO A 154 1.43 3.00 18.15
CA PRO A 154 0.59 4.15 18.53
C PRO A 154 0.01 5.01 17.35
N LEU A 155 -1.31 5.20 17.31
CA LEU A 155 -2.02 6.47 17.01
C LEU A 155 -3.10 6.58 18.11
N GLU A 156 -3.80 7.69 18.28
CA GLU A 156 -5.09 7.71 19.02
C GLU A 156 -6.22 7.37 18.02
N PRO A 157 -6.48 6.08 17.72
CA PRO A 157 -7.14 5.70 16.48
C PRO A 157 -8.60 5.43 16.80
N LYS A 158 -9.31 6.49 17.26
CA LYS A 158 -10.70 6.52 17.75
C LYS A 158 -11.25 5.11 17.99
N GLU A 159 -11.06 4.58 19.20
CA GLU A 159 -11.16 3.15 19.54
C GLU A 159 -12.49 2.42 19.19
N ARG A 160 -13.52 3.16 18.76
CA ARG A 160 -14.84 2.71 18.28
C ARG A 160 -14.84 1.61 17.19
N ASN A 161 -13.70 1.31 16.56
CA ASN A 161 -13.62 0.44 15.39
C ASN A 161 -13.13 -1.01 15.64
N ILE A 162 -12.78 -1.41 16.87
CA ILE A 162 -12.34 -2.79 17.16
C ILE A 162 -13.54 -3.75 17.09
N ILE A 163 -13.47 -4.76 16.23
CA ILE A 163 -14.53 -5.76 15.98
C ILE A 163 -13.88 -7.15 15.88
N PRO A 164 -14.27 -8.14 16.73
CA PRO A 164 -15.27 -8.06 17.78
C PRO A 164 -14.87 -7.10 18.93
N PRO A 165 -15.78 -6.26 19.46
CA PRO A 165 -15.57 -5.55 20.71
C PRO A 165 -15.61 -6.50 21.92
N THR A 166 -14.73 -6.26 22.90
CA THR A 166 -14.74 -6.94 24.21
C THR A 166 -16.02 -6.63 24.99
N LEU A 167 -16.51 -7.58 25.81
CA LEU A 167 -17.67 -7.39 26.68
C LEU A 167 -17.58 -6.15 27.57
N GLU A 168 -16.42 -5.91 28.18
CA GLU A 168 -16.15 -4.72 29.00
C GLU A 168 -16.32 -3.42 28.22
N ARG A 169 -15.89 -3.41 26.94
CA ARG A 169 -15.99 -2.26 26.03
C ARG A 169 -17.44 -1.94 25.69
N VAL A 170 -18.24 -2.98 25.42
CA VAL A 170 -19.68 -2.85 25.18
C VAL A 170 -20.38 -2.38 26.46
N LYS A 171 -20.08 -2.99 27.61
CA LYS A 171 -20.62 -2.61 28.93
C LYS A 171 -20.32 -1.15 29.29
N ALA A 172 -19.07 -0.70 29.14
CA ALA A 172 -18.68 0.68 29.38
C ALA A 172 -19.39 1.67 28.44
N TYR A 173 -19.62 1.29 27.17
CA TYR A 173 -20.35 2.12 26.23
C TYR A 173 -21.85 2.23 26.54
N CYS A 174 -22.50 1.11 26.90
CA CYS A 174 -23.89 1.11 27.36
C CYS A 174 -24.06 1.95 28.64
N LEU A 175 -23.15 1.81 29.62
CA LEU A 175 -23.12 2.64 30.83
C LEU A 175 -22.96 4.13 30.49
N LYS A 176 -21.99 4.49 29.65
CA LYS A 176 -21.73 5.89 29.26
C LYS A 176 -22.93 6.54 28.56
N ARG A 177 -23.73 5.78 27.81
CA ARG A 177 -24.97 6.28 27.19
C ARG A 177 -26.22 6.19 28.08
N LYS A 178 -26.17 5.44 29.20
CA LYS A 178 -27.32 5.06 30.03
C LYS A 178 -28.42 4.34 29.22
N ASN A 179 -28.00 3.40 28.35
CA ASN A 179 -28.91 2.58 27.55
C ASN A 179 -29.29 1.28 28.28
N ASN A 180 -30.49 0.75 28.02
CA ASN A 180 -30.99 -0.51 28.61
C ASN A 180 -30.52 -1.80 27.89
N ILE A 181 -29.57 -1.68 26.96
CA ILE A 181 -29.13 -2.77 26.09
C ILE A 181 -28.18 -3.70 26.85
N ASP A 182 -28.55 -4.98 26.99
CA ASP A 182 -27.66 -6.02 27.50
C ASP A 182 -26.41 -6.21 26.61
N PRO A 183 -25.19 -5.95 27.13
CA PRO A 183 -23.94 -6.17 26.40
C PRO A 183 -23.73 -7.61 25.90
N ILE A 184 -24.21 -8.61 26.64
CA ILE A 184 -24.02 -10.03 26.32
C ILE A 184 -24.90 -10.40 25.12
N LYS A 185 -26.20 -10.07 25.17
CA LYS A 185 -27.15 -10.24 24.06
C LYS A 185 -26.68 -9.57 22.77
N PHE A 186 -26.12 -8.36 22.85
CA PHE A 186 -25.54 -7.66 21.69
C PHE A 186 -24.36 -8.43 21.07
N ILE A 187 -23.39 -8.87 21.89
CA ILE A 187 -22.22 -9.62 21.40
C ILE A 187 -22.62 -10.96 20.80
N ASN A 188 -23.52 -11.71 21.45
CA ASN A 188 -23.96 -13.02 20.97
C ASN A 188 -24.65 -12.91 19.60
N HIS A 189 -25.49 -11.88 19.41
CA HIS A 189 -26.19 -11.64 18.14
C HIS A 189 -25.24 -11.44 16.96
N TYR A 190 -24.20 -10.62 17.12
CA TYR A 190 -23.25 -10.35 16.03
C TYR A 190 -22.17 -11.41 15.91
N THR A 191 -21.82 -12.13 16.99
CA THR A 191 -20.94 -13.30 16.94
C THR A 191 -21.55 -14.41 16.09
N ALA A 192 -22.84 -14.74 16.28
CA ALA A 192 -23.55 -15.69 15.43
C ALA A 192 -23.63 -15.26 13.94
N LYS A 193 -23.53 -13.96 13.67
CA LYS A 193 -23.53 -13.37 12.31
C LYS A 193 -22.14 -13.06 11.76
N ASN A 194 -21.07 -13.56 12.38
CA ASN A 194 -19.68 -13.27 12.00
C ASN A 194 -19.39 -11.77 11.81
N TRP A 195 -19.99 -10.93 12.66
CA TRP A 195 -19.94 -9.47 12.64
C TRP A 195 -20.33 -8.82 11.30
N MET A 196 -21.32 -9.40 10.61
CA MET A 196 -21.89 -8.85 9.37
C MET A 196 -23.09 -7.91 9.61
N ILE A 197 -23.22 -6.89 8.77
CA ILE A 197 -24.42 -6.07 8.57
C ILE A 197 -24.83 -6.19 7.10
N GLY A 198 -25.93 -6.91 6.85
CA GLY A 198 -26.33 -7.27 5.48
C GLY A 198 -25.21 -8.06 4.77
N LYS A 199 -24.81 -7.59 3.59
CA LYS A 199 -23.72 -8.20 2.79
C LYS A 199 -22.30 -7.77 3.19
N ASN A 200 -22.15 -6.81 4.12
CA ASN A 200 -20.86 -6.20 4.47
C ASN A 200 -20.42 -6.54 5.89
N LYS A 201 -19.10 -6.63 6.12
CA LYS A 201 -18.55 -6.67 7.50
C LYS A 201 -18.81 -5.35 8.22
N MET A 202 -19.21 -5.43 9.49
CA MET A 202 -19.36 -4.29 10.38
C MET A 202 -18.04 -3.53 10.52
N LYS A 203 -18.10 -2.19 10.60
CA LYS A 203 -16.92 -1.31 10.77
C LYS A 203 -16.98 -0.42 12.03
N ASP A 204 -18.17 -0.16 12.55
CA ASP A 204 -18.42 0.57 13.80
C ASP A 204 -19.53 -0.17 14.57
N TRP A 205 -19.18 -0.83 15.67
CA TRP A 205 -20.14 -1.55 16.52
C TRP A 205 -20.92 -0.61 17.44
N GLN A 206 -20.40 0.59 17.73
CA GLN A 206 -21.11 1.62 18.49
C GLN A 206 -22.29 2.16 17.68
N ALA A 207 -22.14 2.27 16.35
CA ALA A 207 -23.25 2.58 15.46
C ALA A 207 -24.36 1.52 15.51
N ALA A 208 -24.01 0.23 15.55
CA ALA A 208 -25.00 -0.84 15.72
C ALA A 208 -25.74 -0.74 17.07
N ILE A 209 -25.07 -0.36 18.16
CA ILE A 209 -25.73 -0.11 19.46
C ILE A 209 -26.70 1.08 19.39
N ARG A 210 -26.36 2.16 18.68
CA ARG A 210 -27.29 3.29 18.46
C ARG A 210 -28.55 2.83 17.71
N THR A 211 -28.42 1.90 16.75
CA THR A 211 -29.55 1.30 16.04
C THR A 211 -30.40 0.40 16.95
N TRP A 212 -29.78 -0.41 17.82
CA TRP A 212 -30.49 -1.18 18.84
C TRP A 212 -31.25 -0.27 19.82
N GLU A 213 -30.65 0.85 20.24
CA GLU A 213 -31.27 1.83 21.15
C GLU A 213 -32.55 2.43 20.55
N ALA A 214 -32.55 2.75 19.25
CA ALA A 214 -33.73 3.22 18.54
C ALA A 214 -34.83 2.15 18.44
N ASN A 215 -34.44 0.89 18.22
CA ASN A 215 -35.36 -0.23 18.06
C ASN A 215 -35.95 -0.75 19.39
N GLU A 216 -35.32 -0.52 20.55
CA GLU A 216 -35.95 -0.79 21.85
C GLU A 216 -36.91 0.33 22.27
N LYS A 217 -36.62 1.59 21.93
CA LYS A 217 -37.51 2.73 22.21
C LYS A 217 -38.85 2.63 21.47
N THR A 218 -38.88 2.01 20.29
CA THR A 218 -40.10 1.73 19.53
C THR A 218 -40.86 0.47 19.98
N GLN A 219 -40.35 -0.27 20.97
CA GLN A 219 -40.97 -1.47 21.53
C GLN A 219 -41.49 -1.29 22.96
N GLN A 220 -41.57 -0.06 23.48
CA GLN A 220 -42.41 0.18 24.64
C GLN A 220 -43.88 -0.02 24.25
N PRO A 221 -44.68 -0.75 25.05
CA PRO A 221 -46.04 -1.11 24.66
C PRO A 221 -46.88 0.15 24.50
N ILE A 222 -47.47 0.31 23.31
CA ILE A 222 -48.60 1.21 23.11
C ILE A 222 -49.66 0.74 24.11
N LYS A 223 -49.97 1.59 25.10
CA LYS A 223 -51.08 1.31 26.02
C LYS A 223 -52.34 1.15 25.19
N THR A 224 -52.88 -0.06 25.14
CA THR A 224 -54.13 -0.33 24.46
C THR A 224 -55.22 0.45 25.19
N THR A 225 -55.66 1.57 24.61
CA THR A 225 -56.82 2.30 25.13
C THR A 225 -58.04 1.43 24.88
N GLU A 226 -58.64 0.93 25.95
CA GLU A 226 -59.88 0.16 25.87
C GLU A 226 -61.00 1.03 25.30
N TYR A 227 -61.43 0.72 24.09
CA TYR A 227 -62.77 1.05 23.63
C TYR A 227 -63.61 -0.22 23.67
N GLY A 228 -64.22 -0.46 24.84
CA GLY A 228 -65.30 -1.42 24.98
C GLY A 228 -66.45 -1.04 24.05
N LYS A 229 -66.95 -2.02 23.29
CA LYS A 229 -68.10 -1.87 22.41
C LYS A 229 -69.40 -1.81 23.22
N ALA A 230 -70.43 -1.25 22.59
CA ALA A 230 -71.83 -1.58 22.91
C ALA A 230 -72.15 -3.05 22.55
#